data_AF-A0A954GQW5-F1
#
_entry.id   AF-A0A954GQW5-F1
#
_cell.length_a   1.000
_cell.length_b   1.000
_cell.length_c   1.000
_cell.angle_alpha   90.00
_cell.angle_beta   90.00
_cell.angle_gamma   90.00
#
_symmetry.space_group_name_H-M   'P 1'
#
loop_
_entity.id
_entity.type
_entity.pdbx_description
1 polymer ?
#
loop_
_entity_poly.entity_id
_entity_poly.type
_entity_poly.pdbx_seq_one_letter_code
_entity_poly.pdbx_strand_id
1 'polypeptide(L)' 'MPLKNESAEEPSINLTPMVDVVMLLIIFFLVGTQFNKPERQYEINLPTVSDAQPLTSLPDEIIVNVSKTGEFEVNG' A
#
# COMPACT_ATOMS: atom_id res chain seq x y z
N MET A 1 -66.87 -22.83 -19.04
CA MET A 1 -65.82 -22.01 -19.67
C MET A 1 -64.49 -22.63 -19.28
N PRO A 2 -63.63 -23.07 -20.20
CA PRO A 2 -62.37 -23.68 -19.80
C PRO A 2 -61.41 -22.59 -19.32
N LEU A 3 -60.81 -22.79 -18.15
CA LEU A 3 -59.77 -21.92 -17.59
C LEU A 3 -58.47 -22.21 -18.35
N LYS A 4 -57.95 -21.18 -19.04
CA LYS A 4 -56.64 -21.25 -19.69
C LYS A 4 -55.59 -21.18 -18.56
N ASN A 5 -54.87 -22.27 -18.33
CA ASN A 5 -53.72 -22.28 -17.44
C ASN A 5 -52.51 -21.80 -18.26
N GLU A 6 -52.14 -20.54 -18.13
CA GLU A 6 -50.86 -20.06 -18.64
C GLU A 6 -49.77 -20.69 -17.78
N SER A 7 -49.00 -21.59 -18.38
CA SER A 7 -47.79 -22.14 -17.79
C SER A 7 -46.91 -20.97 -17.35
N ALA A 8 -46.70 -20.83 -16.04
CA ALA A 8 -45.87 -19.79 -15.46
C ALA A 8 -44.49 -19.81 -16.13
N GLU A 9 -44.14 -18.73 -16.82
CA GLU A 9 -42.78 -18.55 -17.36
C GLU A 9 -41.79 -18.57 -16.20
N GLU A 10 -40.74 -19.38 -16.33
CA GLU A 10 -39.66 -19.39 -15.35
C GLU A 10 -39.01 -18.00 -15.31
N PRO A 11 -38.77 -17.42 -14.11
CA PRO A 11 -38.17 -16.10 -14.00
C PRO A 11 -36.76 -16.12 -14.59
N SER A 12 -36.52 -15.26 -15.59
CA SER A 12 -35.20 -15.08 -16.18
C SER A 12 -34.34 -14.12 -15.34
N ILE A 13 -33.06 -14.48 -15.15
CA ILE A 13 -32.11 -13.62 -14.44
C ILE A 13 -31.51 -12.60 -15.41
N ASN A 14 -31.62 -11.31 -15.09
CA ASN A 14 -30.98 -10.24 -15.83
C ASN A 14 -29.50 -10.11 -15.42
N LEU A 15 -28.58 -10.45 -16.32
CA LEU A 15 -27.13 -10.37 -16.06
C LEU A 15 -26.57 -8.95 -16.12
N THR A 16 -27.19 -8.06 -16.88
CA THR A 16 -26.75 -6.65 -17.06
C THR A 16 -26.50 -5.92 -15.73
N PRO A 17 -27.42 -5.90 -14.76
CA PRO A 17 -27.15 -5.26 -13.46
C PRO A 17 -26.07 -5.98 -12.64
N MET A 18 -25.88 -7.29 -12.83
CA MET A 18 -24.84 -8.04 -12.11
C MET A 18 -23.45 -7.68 -12.61
N VAL A 19 -23.30 -7.54 -13.92
CA VAL A 19 -22.03 -7.11 -14.54
C VAL A 19 -21.66 -5.70 -14.06
N ASP A 20 -22.64 -4.80 -13.96
CA ASP A 20 -22.41 -3.43 -13.47
C ASP A 20 -21.84 -3.44 -12.04
N VAL A 21 -22.46 -4.19 -11.12
CA VAL A 21 -21.98 -4.31 -9.73
C VAL A 21 -20.56 -4.88 -9.68
N VAL A 22 -20.25 -5.92 -10.45
CA VAL A 22 -18.91 -6.52 -10.47
C VAL A 22 -17.88 -5.56 -11.07
N MET A 23 -18.22 -4.86 -12.16
CA MET A 23 -17.34 -3.87 -12.78
C MET A 23 -17.03 -2.72 -11.82
N LEU A 24 -18.03 -2.21 -11.11
CA LEU A 24 -17.90 -1.14 -10.13
C LEU A 24 -17.00 -1.57 -8.96
N LEU A 25 -17.12 -2.82 -8.51
CA LEU A 25 -16.22 -3.39 -7.50
C LEU A 25 -14.77 -3.50 -8.01
N ILE A 26 -14.55 -3.98 -9.24
CA ILE A 26 -13.20 -4.07 -9.81
C ILE A 26 -12.56 -2.68 -9.93
N ILE A 27 -13.31 -1.69 -10.43
CA ILE A 27 -12.82 -0.30 -10.53
C ILE A 27 -12.51 0.25 -9.14
N PHE A 28 -13.40 0.05 -8.17
CA PHE A 28 -13.20 0.49 -6.78
C PHE A 28 -11.93 -0.11 -6.18
N PHE A 29 -11.71 -1.43 -6.34
CA PHE A 29 -10.50 -2.07 -5.85
C PHE A 29 -9.25 -1.58 -6.58
N LEU A 30 -9.30 -1.41 -7.91
CA LEU A 30 -8.16 -0.96 -8.70
C LEU A 30 -7.77 0.50 -8.41
N VAL A 31 -8.74 1.37 -8.11
CA VAL A 31 -8.47 2.75 -7.69
C VAL A 31 -8.01 2.79 -6.23
N GLY A 32 -8.59 1.94 -5.38
CA GLY A 32 -8.28 1.87 -3.95
C GLY A 32 -7.00 1.11 -3.59
N THR A 33 -6.42 0.34 -4.52
CA THR A 33 -5.11 -0.27 -4.33
C THR A 33 -4.05 0.82 -4.29
N GLN A 34 -3.69 1.27 -3.08
CA GLN A 34 -2.40 1.91 -2.90
C GLN A 34 -1.31 0.85 -3.14
N PHE A 35 -0.39 1.13 -4.05
CA PHE A 35 0.92 0.52 -3.99
C PHE A 35 1.48 0.90 -2.62
N ASN A 36 1.43 -0.02 -1.65
CA ASN A 36 2.34 0.04 -0.52
C ASN A 36 3.71 0.03 -1.17
N LYS A 37 4.27 1.22 -1.42
CA LYS A 37 5.69 1.36 -1.67
C LYS A 37 6.28 0.63 -0.48
N PRO A 38 7.03 -0.48 -0.69
CA PRO A 38 7.70 -1.09 0.42
C PRO A 38 8.49 0.06 1.04
N GLU A 39 8.04 0.54 2.19
CA GLU A 39 8.87 1.36 3.05
C GLU A 39 10.17 0.60 3.07
N ARG A 40 11.23 1.28 2.66
CA ARG A 40 12.52 0.67 2.41
C ARG A 40 12.93 0.07 3.75
N GLN A 41 12.55 -1.19 3.98
CA GLN A 41 12.83 -1.97 5.15
C GLN A 41 14.29 -2.35 4.97
N TYR A 42 15.15 -1.34 5.10
CA TYR A 42 16.52 -1.61 5.43
C TYR A 42 16.47 -2.27 6.79
N GLU A 43 16.89 -3.53 6.81
CA GLU A 43 17.15 -4.25 8.03
C GLU A 43 18.34 -3.53 8.72
N ILE A 44 18.02 -2.59 9.61
CA ILE A 44 19.03 -1.88 10.39
C ILE A 44 19.35 -2.77 11.59
N ASN A 45 20.55 -3.35 11.59
CA ASN A 45 21.09 -3.97 12.78
C ASN A 45 21.44 -2.86 13.77
N LEU A 46 20.65 -2.70 14.82
CA LEU A 46 20.95 -1.76 15.89
C LEU A 46 22.16 -2.29 16.67
N PRO A 47 23.31 -1.58 16.69
CA PRO A 47 24.47 -2.05 17.43
C PRO A 47 24.17 -2.01 18.92
N THR A 48 24.41 -3.13 19.61
CA THR A 48 24.45 -3.17 21.07
C THR A 48 25.87 -2.84 21.52
N VAL A 49 26.00 -1.88 22.43
CA VAL A 49 27.32 -1.53 22.99
C VAL A 49 27.66 -2.53 24.09
N SER A 50 28.69 -3.34 23.88
CA SER A 50 29.20 -4.28 24.89
C SER A 50 30.06 -3.58 25.94
N ASP A 51 30.82 -2.55 25.54
CA ASP A 51 31.77 -1.83 26.38
C ASP A 51 31.64 -0.32 26.15
N ALA A 52 30.75 0.33 26.91
CA ALA A 52 30.66 1.79 26.91
C ALA A 52 31.86 2.35 27.69
N GLN A 53 32.93 2.74 27.00
CA GLN A 53 34.00 3.52 27.60
C GLN A 53 33.52 4.95 27.86
N PRO A 54 33.90 5.57 28.98
CA PRO A 54 33.62 6.99 29.21
C PRO A 54 34.18 7.82 28.04
N LEU A 55 33.33 8.66 27.44
CA LEU A 55 33.79 9.65 26.48
C LEU A 55 34.78 10.59 27.19
N THR A 56 36.05 10.52 26.81
CA THR A 56 37.11 11.38 27.37
C THR A 56 37.05 12.81 26.82
N SER A 57 36.36 12.99 25.70
CA SER A 57 36.07 14.26 25.05
C SER A 57 34.81 14.11 24.18
N LEU A 58 34.19 15.23 23.82
CA LEU A 58 33.06 15.21 22.89
C LEU A 58 33.58 14.79 21.50
N PRO A 59 32.92 13.84 20.80
CA PRO A 59 33.30 13.50 19.43
C PRO A 59 33.18 14.73 18.51
N ASP A 60 34.02 14.77 17.47
CA ASP A 60 33.90 15.76 16.42
C ASP A 60 32.52 15.64 15.74
N GLU A 61 31.87 16.79 15.54
CA GLU A 61 30.58 16.84 14.85
C GLU A 61 30.79 16.62 13.34
N ILE A 62 29.99 15.72 12.77
CA ILE A 62 29.95 15.47 11.33
C ILE A 62 28.55 15.81 10.82
N ILE A 63 28.46 16.76 9.89
CA ILE A 63 27.20 17.17 9.26
C ILE A 63 27.12 16.52 7.88
N VAL A 64 26.04 15.77 7.61
CA VAL A 64 25.78 15.18 6.29
C VAL A 64 24.51 15.78 5.71
N ASN A 65 24.65 16.59 4.66
CA ASN A 65 23.56 17.19 3.92
C ASN A 65 23.12 16.25 2.79
N VAL A 66 21.81 16.05 2.63
CA VAL A 66 21.23 15.21 1.57
C VAL A 66 20.24 16.01 0.75
N SER A 67 20.50 16.19 -0.54
CA SER A 67 19.61 16.93 -1.43
C SER A 67 18.44 16.07 -1.92
N LYS A 68 17.40 16.71 -2.47
CA LYS A 68 16.25 16.00 -3.06
C LYS A 68 16.62 15.12 -4.26
N THR A 69 17.76 15.37 -4.91
CA THR A 69 18.28 14.55 -6.02
C THR A 69 19.10 13.37 -5.51
N GLY A 70 19.36 13.29 -4.19
CA GLY A 70 20.19 12.25 -3.58
C GLY A 70 21.69 12.55 -3.65
N GLU A 71 22.07 13.81 -3.87
CA GLU A 71 23.46 14.24 -3.71
C GLU A 71 23.77 14.44 -2.22
N PHE A 72 25.00 14.15 -1.82
CA PHE A 72 25.45 14.21 -0.44
C PHE A 72 26.63 15.16 -0.30
N GLU A 73 26.61 15.99 0.74
CA GLU A 73 27.69 16.90 1.11
C GLU A 73 28.03 16.72 2.58
N VAL A 74 29.32 16.77 2.91
CA VAL A 74 29.80 16.53 4.29
C VAL A 74 30.50 17.79 4.79
N ASN A 75 30.05 18.29 5.93
CA ASN A 75 30.55 19.49 6.61
C ASN A 75 30.23 20.82 5.93
N GLY A 76 29.01 20.93 5.40
CA GLY A 76 28.57 22.10 4.64
C GLY A 76 28.54 21.69 3.20
#